data_AF-A0A258G5H6-F1
#
_entry.id   AF-A0A258G5H6-F1
#
_cell.length_a   1.000
_cell.length_b   1.000
_cell.length_c   1.000
_cell.angle_alpha   90.00
_cell.angle_beta   90.00
_cell.angle_gamma   90.00
#
_symmetry.space_group_name_H-M   'P 1'
#
loop_
_entity.id
_entity.type
_entity.pdbx_description
1 polymer ?
#
loop_
_entity_poly.entity_id
_entity_poly.type
_entity_poly.pdbx_seq_one_letter_code
_entity_poly.pdbx_strand_id
1 'polypeptide(L)'
;MSREHKRGGFTLIELMLAMAFISVLLLAIALTAIHVGRIYNKGLVIQSVNQAGRDVGDILRRDFLQTDARSVSGSGGDRVIMISDTSQQRSGRFCLGGYSYIWNTPQALSAERQSRGSASGGLVVDQSGEPISFVRVVDEGGALCQQNPTGGYQLTLPTNDRVTHLLKRQSDSEVVLGVYSLSVSPVVLLPDSSEGLYRLKFTLGTSEVSEINTASQSCRPPSDSQANDDFCAINQFEMIVRTNG
;
A
#
# COMPACT_ATOMS: atom_id res chain seq x y z
N MET A 1 -3.21 -84.61 -0.75
CA MET A 1 -3.68 -83.34 -0.16
C MET A 1 -3.39 -82.21 -1.14
N SER A 2 -4.37 -81.78 -1.92
CA SER A 2 -4.28 -80.60 -2.77
C SER A 2 -5.15 -79.50 -2.14
N ARG A 3 -4.53 -78.40 -1.70
CA ARG A 3 -5.25 -77.23 -1.21
C ARG A 3 -5.72 -76.42 -2.42
N GLU A 4 -7.01 -76.46 -2.74
CA GLU A 4 -7.62 -75.47 -3.61
C GLU A 4 -7.46 -74.07 -2.99
N HIS A 5 -6.79 -73.17 -3.69
CA HIS A 5 -6.82 -71.75 -3.37
C HIS A 5 -8.11 -71.16 -3.95
N LYS A 6 -9.07 -70.83 -3.07
CA LYS A 6 -10.20 -69.97 -3.43
C LYS A 6 -9.66 -68.61 -3.90
N ARG A 7 -9.60 -68.41 -5.21
CA ARG A 7 -9.32 -67.11 -5.82
C ARG A 7 -10.60 -66.28 -5.77
N GLY A 8 -10.74 -65.42 -4.78
CA GLY A 8 -11.80 -64.42 -4.73
C GLY A 8 -11.51 -63.31 -5.74
N GLY A 9 -12.32 -63.21 -6.79
CA GLY A 9 -12.36 -62.02 -7.64
C GLY A 9 -13.24 -60.95 -7.00
N PHE A 10 -12.81 -59.69 -7.04
CA PHE A 10 -13.65 -58.57 -6.62
C PHE A 10 -14.82 -58.39 -7.59
N THR A 11 -15.99 -58.03 -7.05
CA THR A 11 -17.12 -57.67 -7.90
C THR A 11 -16.86 -56.32 -8.58
N LEU A 12 -17.38 -56.12 -9.79
CA LEU A 12 -17.28 -54.82 -10.48
C LEU A 12 -17.83 -53.67 -9.63
N ILE A 13 -18.84 -53.93 -8.80
CA ILE A 13 -19.46 -52.95 -7.91
C ILE A 13 -18.50 -52.52 -6.79
N GLU A 14 -17.81 -53.45 -6.13
CA GLU A 14 -16.82 -53.14 -5.10
C GLU A 14 -15.65 -52.33 -5.67
N LEU A 15 -15.19 -52.67 -6.87
CA LEU A 15 -14.12 -51.94 -7.54
C LEU A 15 -14.55 -50.51 -7.90
N MET A 16 -15.75 -50.34 -8.45
CA MET A 16 -16.29 -49.02 -8.79
C MET A 16 -16.51 -48.15 -7.55
N LEU A 17 -16.99 -48.73 -6.44
CA LEU A 17 -17.19 -48.01 -5.19
C LEU A 17 -15.86 -47.59 -4.55
N ALA A 18 -14.85 -48.47 -4.59
CA ALA A 18 -13.50 -48.15 -4.12
C ALA A 18 -12.86 -47.01 -4.95
N MET A 19 -12.96 -47.07 -6.28
CA MET A 19 -12.46 -46.01 -7.16
C MET A 19 -13.18 -44.68 -6.94
N ALA A 20 -14.52 -44.68 -6.82
CA ALA A 20 -15.30 -43.48 -6.53
C ALA A 20 -14.88 -42.83 -5.21
N PHE A 21 -14.68 -43.63 -4.16
CA PHE A 21 -14.22 -43.13 -2.87
C PHE A 21 -12.83 -42.49 -2.97
N ILE A 22 -11.88 -43.13 -3.66
CA ILE A 22 -10.53 -42.60 -3.87
C ILE A 22 -10.60 -41.29 -4.66
N SER A 23 -11.43 -41.19 -5.71
CA SER A 23 -11.59 -39.97 -6.50
C SER A 23 -12.13 -38.81 -5.68
N VAL A 24 -13.16 -39.04 -4.85
CA VAL A 24 -13.72 -38.01 -3.97
C VAL A 24 -12.68 -37.55 -2.93
N LEU A 25 -11.90 -38.50 -2.37
CA LEU A 25 -10.83 -38.18 -1.43
C LEU A 25 -9.73 -37.32 -2.07
N LEU A 26 -9.28 -37.67 -3.27
CA LEU A 26 -8.28 -36.88 -4.01
C LEU A 26 -8.79 -35.48 -4.35
N LEU A 27 -10.07 -35.36 -4.74
CA LEU A 27 -10.68 -34.06 -4.98
C LEU A 27 -10.73 -33.21 -3.70
N ALA A 28 -11.11 -33.80 -2.57
CA ALA A 28 -11.13 -33.11 -1.28
C ALA A 28 -9.73 -32.62 -0.88
N ILE A 29 -8.69 -33.45 -1.07
CA ILE A 29 -7.29 -33.07 -0.81
C ILE A 29 -6.86 -31.92 -1.74
N ALA A 30 -7.19 -31.98 -3.03
CA ALA A 30 -6.85 -30.93 -3.98
C ALA A 30 -7.51 -29.59 -3.63
N LEU A 31 -8.81 -29.60 -3.31
CA LEU A 31 -9.55 -28.40 -2.94
C LEU A 31 -9.04 -27.79 -1.64
N THR A 32 -8.76 -28.62 -0.63
CA THR A 32 -8.20 -28.14 0.64
C THR A 32 -6.81 -27.53 0.46
N ALA A 33 -5.94 -28.12 -0.35
CA ALA A 33 -4.63 -27.56 -0.68
C ALA A 33 -4.74 -26.17 -1.35
N ILE A 34 -5.66 -26.01 -2.29
CA ILE A 34 -5.93 -24.71 -2.93
C ILE A 34 -6.40 -23.68 -1.90
N HIS A 35 -7.33 -24.04 -1.02
CA HIS A 35 -7.82 -23.15 0.03
C HIS A 35 -6.72 -22.72 1.01
N VAL A 36 -5.85 -23.64 1.42
CA VAL A 36 -4.70 -23.32 2.28
C VAL A 36 -3.74 -22.34 1.58
N GLY A 37 -3.46 -22.56 0.29
CA GLY A 37 -2.61 -21.65 -0.49
C GLY A 37 -3.16 -20.22 -0.57
N ARG A 38 -4.48 -20.08 -0.76
CA ARG A 38 -5.17 -18.79 -0.76
C ARG A 38 -5.06 -18.06 0.59
N ILE A 39 -5.34 -18.77 1.68
CA ILE A 39 -5.22 -18.22 3.04
C ILE A 39 -3.78 -17.79 3.34
N TYR A 40 -2.80 -18.58 2.90
CA TYR A 40 -1.39 -18.27 3.06
C TYR A 40 -1.01 -16.98 2.34
N ASN A 41 -1.36 -16.84 1.05
CA ASN A 41 -1.08 -15.63 0.28
C ASN A 41 -1.73 -14.41 0.93
N LYS A 42 -3.00 -14.49 1.31
CA LYS A 42 -3.70 -13.42 2.01
C LYS A 42 -3.00 -13.04 3.31
N GLY A 43 -2.55 -14.04 4.08
CA GLY A 43 -1.78 -13.84 5.31
C GLY A 43 -0.49 -13.07 5.08
N LEU A 44 0.27 -13.41 4.03
CA LEU A 44 1.50 -12.71 3.66
C LEU A 44 1.24 -11.25 3.25
N VAL A 45 0.21 -11.00 2.44
CA VAL A 45 -0.13 -9.63 2.01
C VAL A 45 -0.55 -8.78 3.22
N ILE A 46 -1.40 -9.30 4.10
CA ILE A 46 -1.82 -8.61 5.33
C ILE A 46 -0.60 -8.34 6.23
N GLN A 47 0.30 -9.31 6.36
CA GLN A 47 1.54 -9.12 7.12
C GLN A 47 2.39 -7.99 6.53
N SER A 48 2.56 -7.97 5.20
CA SER A 48 3.33 -6.95 4.48
C SER A 48 2.75 -5.54 4.70
N VAL A 49 1.43 -5.37 4.55
CA VAL A 49 0.74 -4.08 4.82
C VAL A 49 0.98 -3.62 6.26
N ASN A 50 0.84 -4.52 7.23
CA ASN A 50 1.01 -4.19 8.64
C ASN A 50 2.46 -3.87 9.00
N GLN A 51 3.43 -4.57 8.40
CA GLN A 51 4.84 -4.28 8.58
C GLN A 51 5.20 -2.92 8.00
N ALA A 52 4.81 -2.66 6.75
CA ALA A 52 5.03 -1.36 6.12
C ALA A 52 4.41 -0.21 6.92
N GLY A 53 3.20 -0.40 7.45
CA GLY A 53 2.54 0.61 8.29
C GLY A 53 3.26 0.88 9.61
N ARG A 54 3.82 -0.15 10.25
CA ARG A 54 4.66 0.02 11.46
C ARG A 54 5.95 0.75 11.14
N ASP A 55 6.66 0.32 10.10
CA ASP A 55 7.94 0.90 9.68
C ASP A 55 7.77 2.39 9.31
N VAL A 56 6.76 2.71 8.50
CA VAL A 56 6.36 4.08 8.18
C VAL A 56 6.02 4.88 9.43
N GLY A 57 5.18 4.33 10.31
CA GLY A 57 4.76 4.99 11.54
C GLY A 57 5.94 5.33 12.46
N ASP A 58 6.90 4.42 12.60
CA ASP A 58 8.07 4.62 13.47
C ASP A 58 9.04 5.67 12.92
N ILE A 59 9.21 5.72 11.60
CA ILE A 59 9.99 6.78 10.94
C ILE A 59 9.28 8.12 11.09
N LEU A 60 7.95 8.17 10.87
CA LEU A 60 7.16 9.39 11.07
C LEU A 60 7.27 9.91 12.51
N ARG A 61 7.14 9.05 13.53
CA ARG A 61 7.34 9.46 14.93
C ARG A 61 8.68 10.10 15.13
N ARG A 62 9.73 9.47 14.62
CA ARG A 62 11.11 9.94 14.79
C ARG A 62 11.31 11.30 14.14
N ASP A 63 10.83 11.48 12.91
CA ASP A 63 10.99 12.73 12.18
C ASP A 63 10.18 13.85 12.83
N PHE A 64 8.93 13.60 13.22
CA PHE A 64 8.13 14.59 13.93
C PHE A 64 8.81 15.03 15.23
N LEU A 65 9.43 14.11 15.98
CA LEU A 65 10.17 14.46 17.20
C LEU A 65 11.35 15.41 16.96
N GLN A 66 11.91 15.43 15.76
CA GLN A 66 13.04 16.30 15.36
C GLN A 66 12.59 17.56 14.61
N THR A 67 11.28 17.75 14.46
CA THR A 67 10.70 18.86 13.72
C THR A 67 10.26 19.96 14.68
N ASP A 68 10.36 21.22 14.24
CA ASP A 68 9.66 22.36 14.85
C ASP A 68 8.23 22.42 14.29
N ALA A 69 7.21 22.53 15.15
CA ALA A 69 5.80 22.64 14.75
C ALA A 69 5.56 23.72 13.67
N ARG A 70 6.35 24.80 13.68
CA ARG A 70 6.24 25.93 12.75
C ARG A 70 6.72 25.61 11.34
N SER A 71 7.60 24.62 11.19
CA SER A 71 8.12 24.22 9.87
C SER A 71 7.24 23.17 9.18
N VAL A 72 6.21 22.66 9.87
CA VAL A 72 5.23 21.73 9.29
C VAL A 72 4.32 22.50 8.33
N SER A 73 4.60 22.39 7.04
CA SER A 73 3.84 23.06 5.98
C SER A 73 2.63 22.24 5.55
N GLY A 74 1.53 22.90 5.18
CA GLY A 74 0.46 22.28 4.41
C GLY A 74 -0.68 23.23 4.08
N SER A 75 -1.83 22.69 3.67
CA SER A 75 -2.92 23.46 3.06
C SER A 75 -4.21 23.42 3.91
N GLY A 76 -4.61 24.56 4.44
CA GLY A 76 -5.84 24.68 5.23
C GLY A 76 -5.75 23.97 6.60
N GLY A 77 -6.78 23.21 6.96
CA GLY A 77 -6.86 22.46 8.22
C GLY A 77 -6.09 21.13 8.23
N ASP A 78 -5.55 20.71 7.07
CA ASP A 78 -4.69 19.53 6.93
C ASP A 78 -3.28 19.97 6.54
N ARG A 79 -2.25 19.29 7.06
CA ARG A 79 -0.86 19.56 6.69
C ARG A 79 -0.42 18.81 5.42
N VAL A 80 -1.35 18.15 4.75
CA VAL A 80 -1.13 17.50 3.46
C VAL A 80 -1.52 18.41 2.30
N ILE A 81 -0.67 18.43 1.28
CA ILE A 81 -0.90 19.07 -0.01
C ILE A 81 -1.16 17.96 -1.03
N MET A 82 -2.40 17.85 -1.49
CA MET A 82 -2.77 16.97 -2.59
C MET A 82 -2.66 17.71 -3.92
N ILE A 83 -2.03 17.08 -4.90
CA ILE A 83 -1.96 17.55 -6.27
C ILE A 83 -2.97 16.76 -7.09
N SER A 84 -3.90 17.48 -7.68
CA SER A 84 -4.90 16.93 -8.57
C SER A 84 -4.67 17.40 -10.00
N ASP A 85 -4.88 16.51 -10.96
CA ASP A 85 -5.01 16.83 -12.37
C ASP A 85 -6.44 16.50 -12.80
N THR A 86 -7.12 17.42 -13.50
CA THR A 86 -8.46 17.20 -14.06
C THR A 86 -9.45 16.49 -13.11
N SER A 87 -9.48 16.91 -11.84
CA SER A 87 -10.30 16.37 -10.71
C SER A 87 -9.87 15.03 -10.08
N GLN A 88 -8.78 14.43 -10.55
CA GLN A 88 -8.22 13.20 -9.98
C GLN A 88 -6.99 13.51 -9.12
N GLN A 89 -6.95 13.00 -7.89
CA GLN A 89 -5.77 13.12 -7.02
C GLN A 89 -4.64 12.25 -7.57
N ARG A 90 -3.51 12.87 -7.92
CA ARG A 90 -2.37 12.21 -8.55
C ARG A 90 -1.26 11.89 -7.56
N SER A 91 -0.90 12.89 -6.77
CA SER A 91 0.17 12.78 -5.78
C SER A 91 -0.18 13.58 -4.53
N GLY A 92 0.45 13.22 -3.44
CA GLY A 92 0.35 13.95 -2.18
C GLY A 92 1.72 14.20 -1.59
N ARG A 93 1.81 15.26 -0.80
CA ARG A 93 3.02 15.59 -0.06
C ARG A 93 2.70 16.26 1.26
N PHE A 94 3.58 16.10 2.24
CA PHE A 94 3.65 16.97 3.40
C PHE A 94 5.11 17.16 3.79
N CYS A 95 5.43 18.32 4.34
CA CYS A 95 6.80 18.67 4.68
C CYS A 95 6.89 19.09 6.14
N LEU A 96 7.97 18.66 6.78
CA LEU A 96 8.28 18.81 8.20
C LEU A 96 9.48 19.75 8.41
N GLY A 97 9.76 20.62 7.44
CA GLY A 97 10.90 21.53 7.44
C GLY A 97 12.24 20.91 7.02
N GLY A 98 12.63 19.78 7.63
CA GLY A 98 13.86 19.05 7.26
C GLY A 98 13.62 17.79 6.43
N TYR A 99 12.41 17.23 6.51
CA TYR A 99 12.01 16.05 5.77
C TYR A 99 10.70 16.29 5.03
N SER A 100 10.60 15.71 3.84
CA SER A 100 9.42 15.80 2.98
C SER A 100 8.98 14.41 2.58
N TYR A 101 7.69 14.14 2.77
CA TYR A 101 7.07 12.87 2.47
C TYR A 101 6.21 13.03 1.24
N ILE A 102 6.43 12.18 0.24
CA ILE A 102 5.81 12.31 -1.07
C ILE A 102 5.37 10.94 -1.56
N TRP A 103 4.15 10.87 -2.08
CA TRP A 103 3.60 9.65 -2.65
C TRP A 103 2.79 9.94 -3.91
N ASN A 104 2.66 8.92 -4.75
CA ASN A 104 1.64 8.90 -5.79
C ASN A 104 0.44 8.08 -5.32
N THR A 105 -0.75 8.45 -5.76
CA THR A 105 -1.95 7.67 -5.46
C THR A 105 -1.95 6.38 -6.27
N PRO A 106 -2.48 5.26 -5.74
CA PRO A 106 -2.64 4.01 -6.47
C PRO A 106 -3.39 4.20 -7.80
N GLN A 107 -4.36 5.10 -7.85
CA GLN A 107 -5.13 5.45 -9.05
C GLN A 107 -4.21 6.01 -10.13
N ALA A 108 -3.34 6.97 -9.79
CA ALA A 108 -2.41 7.55 -10.73
C ALA A 108 -1.37 6.54 -11.22
N LEU A 109 -0.86 5.69 -10.33
CA LEU A 109 0.09 4.62 -10.65
C LEU A 109 -0.53 3.54 -11.55
N SER A 110 -1.82 3.27 -11.41
CA SER A 110 -2.55 2.33 -12.27
C SER A 110 -2.82 2.91 -13.66
N ALA A 111 -3.16 4.20 -13.75
CA ALA A 111 -3.39 4.88 -15.02
C ALA A 111 -2.10 4.99 -15.85
N GLU A 112 -0.97 5.28 -15.20
CA GLU A 112 0.34 5.37 -15.87
C GLU A 112 0.78 4.03 -16.50
N ARG A 113 0.52 2.91 -15.81
CA ARG A 113 0.75 1.56 -16.37
C ARG A 113 -0.03 1.35 -17.66
N GLN A 114 -1.27 1.83 -17.71
CA GLN A 114 -2.16 1.65 -18.86
C GLN A 114 -1.78 2.58 -20.02
N SER A 115 -1.21 3.77 -19.75
CA SER A 115 -0.82 4.76 -20.75
C SER A 115 0.57 4.56 -21.37
N ARG A 116 1.28 3.46 -21.05
CA ARG A 116 2.60 3.10 -21.62
C ARG A 116 3.68 4.20 -21.46
N GLY A 117 3.77 4.83 -20.29
CA GLY A 117 4.94 5.64 -19.90
C GLY A 117 4.96 7.07 -20.43
N SER A 118 3.81 7.62 -20.86
CA SER A 118 3.68 9.06 -21.03
C SER A 118 3.24 9.64 -19.69
N ALA A 119 4.23 10.07 -18.88
CA ALA A 119 4.02 10.63 -17.54
C ALA A 119 2.93 11.69 -17.58
N SER A 120 1.73 11.28 -17.17
CA SER A 120 0.59 12.18 -17.10
C SER A 120 0.87 13.24 -16.02
N GLY A 121 0.54 14.50 -16.31
CA GLY A 121 0.88 15.63 -15.44
C GLY A 121 0.53 15.37 -13.98
N GLY A 122 1.46 15.64 -13.07
CA GLY A 122 1.25 15.54 -11.62
C GLY A 122 1.71 14.25 -10.94
N LEU A 123 2.21 13.24 -11.68
CA LEU A 123 2.93 12.11 -11.07
C LEU A 123 4.34 12.53 -10.64
N VAL A 124 4.74 12.06 -9.47
CA VAL A 124 6.10 12.24 -8.96
C VAL A 124 6.97 11.08 -9.42
N VAL A 125 8.12 11.40 -10.01
CA VAL A 125 9.08 10.42 -10.52
C VAL A 125 10.44 10.60 -9.87
N ASP A 126 11.22 9.53 -9.84
CA ASP A 126 12.63 9.60 -9.49
C ASP A 126 13.49 10.15 -10.64
N GLN A 127 14.82 10.18 -10.45
CA GLN A 127 15.75 10.67 -11.47
C GLN A 127 15.84 9.78 -12.73
N SER A 128 15.42 8.52 -12.62
CA SER A 128 15.34 7.60 -13.75
C SER A 128 14.03 7.72 -14.54
N GLY A 129 13.09 8.54 -14.05
CA GLY A 129 11.76 8.69 -14.61
C GLY A 129 10.77 7.62 -14.13
N GLU A 130 11.13 6.81 -13.13
CA GLU A 130 10.24 5.80 -12.57
C GLU A 130 9.27 6.43 -11.56
N PRO A 131 7.96 6.15 -11.64
CA PRO A 131 6.99 6.59 -10.65
C PRO A 131 7.30 6.04 -9.26
N ILE A 132 7.30 6.93 -8.26
CA ILE A 132 7.45 6.52 -6.86
C ILE A 132 6.13 6.03 -6.27
N SER A 133 6.20 5.09 -5.32
CA SER A 133 5.04 4.74 -4.49
C SER A 133 4.95 5.69 -3.29
N PHE A 134 5.88 5.55 -2.33
CA PHE A 134 5.96 6.44 -1.16
C PHE A 134 7.41 6.57 -0.70
N VAL A 135 7.86 7.81 -0.54
CA VAL A 135 9.24 8.13 -0.18
C VAL A 135 9.29 9.19 0.91
N ARG A 136 10.38 9.12 1.67
CA ARG A 136 10.87 10.17 2.56
C ARG A 136 12.08 10.82 1.90
N VAL A 137 12.12 12.14 1.88
CA VAL A 137 13.20 12.92 1.27
C VAL A 137 13.80 13.85 2.31
N VAL A 138 15.13 13.92 2.36
CA VAL A 138 15.84 14.97 3.10
C VAL A 138 15.73 16.27 2.31
N ASP A 139 14.97 17.22 2.85
CA ASP A 139 14.52 18.43 2.17
C ASP A 139 14.60 19.62 3.13
N GLU A 140 15.83 20.06 3.39
CA GLU A 140 16.13 21.23 4.22
C GLU A 140 15.43 22.48 3.68
N GLY A 141 14.48 23.01 4.44
CA GLY A 141 13.66 24.17 4.05
C GLY A 141 12.34 23.81 3.34
N GLY A 142 12.03 22.52 3.15
CA GLY A 142 10.74 22.07 2.63
C GLY A 142 10.45 22.53 1.19
N ALA A 143 11.47 22.58 0.32
CA ALA A 143 11.34 23.08 -1.05
C ALA A 143 10.31 22.27 -1.86
N LEU A 144 10.13 20.98 -1.54
CA LEU A 144 9.16 20.12 -2.23
C LEU A 144 7.71 20.50 -1.92
N CYS A 145 7.43 21.22 -0.84
CA CYS A 145 6.11 21.78 -0.54
C CYS A 145 5.93 23.22 -1.02
N GLN A 146 6.94 23.82 -1.64
CA GLN A 146 6.85 25.16 -2.20
C GLN A 146 6.38 25.08 -3.66
N GLN A 147 5.55 26.04 -4.06
CA GLN A 147 5.17 26.19 -5.45
C GLN A 147 6.29 26.87 -6.22
N ASN A 148 6.60 26.35 -7.40
CA ASN A 148 7.44 27.02 -8.38
C ASN A 148 6.80 28.35 -8.82
N PRO A 149 7.57 29.29 -9.40
CA PRO A 149 7.04 30.56 -9.90
C PRO A 149 5.88 30.41 -10.91
N THR A 150 5.77 29.25 -11.55
CA THR A 150 4.71 28.88 -12.48
C THR A 150 3.47 28.27 -11.81
N GLY A 151 3.43 28.20 -10.47
CA GLY A 151 2.31 27.68 -9.67
C GLY A 151 2.28 26.14 -9.53
N GLY A 152 3.19 25.42 -10.17
CA GLY A 152 3.31 23.96 -10.04
C GLY A 152 4.24 23.54 -8.90
N TYR A 153 4.12 22.30 -8.43
CA TYR A 153 5.08 21.73 -7.48
C TYR A 153 6.17 20.94 -8.20
N GLN A 154 7.31 20.72 -7.55
CA GLN A 154 8.35 19.84 -8.08
C GLN A 154 7.83 18.39 -8.17
N LEU A 155 7.94 17.80 -9.37
CA LEU A 155 7.49 16.44 -9.67
C LEU A 155 8.65 15.45 -9.86
N THR A 156 9.89 15.94 -9.96
CA THR A 156 11.07 15.08 -10.05
C THR A 156 11.84 15.17 -8.74
N LEU A 157 12.10 14.02 -8.12
CA LEU A 157 12.83 13.96 -6.86
C LEU A 157 14.29 14.39 -7.01
N PRO A 158 14.93 14.87 -5.93
CA PRO A 158 16.37 15.11 -5.89
C PRO A 158 17.18 13.81 -6.00
N THR A 159 18.50 13.90 -5.93
CA THR A 159 19.40 12.73 -6.00
C THR A 159 19.05 11.64 -4.99
N ASN A 160 19.29 10.39 -5.40
CA ASN A 160 18.92 9.20 -4.63
C ASN A 160 19.49 9.19 -3.20
N ASP A 161 20.63 9.84 -2.95
CA ASP A 161 21.24 9.92 -1.61
C ASP A 161 20.38 10.65 -0.57
N ARG A 162 19.41 11.44 -1.02
CA ARG A 162 18.45 12.14 -0.14
C ARG A 162 17.11 11.43 -0.05
N VAL A 163 16.89 10.36 -0.80
CA VAL A 163 15.60 9.69 -0.95
C VAL A 163 15.65 8.33 -0.26
N THR A 164 14.71 8.11 0.66
CA THR A 164 14.47 6.80 1.29
C THR A 164 13.11 6.29 0.84
N HIS A 165 13.09 5.13 0.18
CA HIS A 165 11.86 4.47 -0.20
C HIS A 165 11.22 3.83 1.04
N LEU A 166 10.01 4.27 1.37
CA LEU A 166 9.23 3.71 2.48
C LEU A 166 8.36 2.55 2.01
N LEU A 167 7.89 2.64 0.77
CA LEU A 167 7.23 1.53 0.08
C LEU A 167 8.04 1.15 -1.16
N LYS A 168 7.96 -0.13 -1.51
CA LYS A 168 8.59 -0.69 -2.70
C LYS A 168 8.11 0.01 -3.97
N ARG A 169 9.01 0.06 -4.95
CA ARG A 169 8.71 0.60 -6.27
C ARG A 169 7.82 -0.35 -7.05
N GLN A 170 7.14 0.19 -8.05
CA GLN A 170 6.17 -0.56 -8.84
C GLN A 170 6.83 -1.56 -9.80
N SER A 171 8.11 -1.38 -10.13
CA SER A 171 8.91 -2.36 -10.88
C SER A 171 9.33 -3.59 -10.06
N ASP A 172 9.10 -3.60 -8.74
CA ASP A 172 9.43 -4.76 -7.90
C ASP A 172 8.42 -5.90 -8.14
N SER A 173 8.93 -7.13 -8.23
CA SER A 173 8.13 -8.35 -8.52
C SER A 173 7.27 -8.83 -7.34
N GLU A 174 7.36 -8.15 -6.20
CA GLU A 174 6.62 -8.45 -4.98
C GLU A 174 5.32 -7.63 -4.85
N VAL A 175 4.59 -7.83 -3.75
CA VAL A 175 3.36 -7.10 -3.42
C VAL A 175 3.66 -5.60 -3.34
N VAL A 176 3.25 -4.87 -4.37
CA VAL A 176 3.38 -3.40 -4.42
C VAL A 176 2.24 -2.78 -3.60
N LEU A 177 2.62 -2.07 -2.54
CA LEU A 177 1.71 -1.31 -1.71
C LEU A 177 1.64 0.15 -2.17
N GLY A 178 0.52 0.80 -1.87
CA GLY A 178 0.31 2.22 -2.15
C GLY A 178 -0.45 2.92 -1.02
N VAL A 179 -0.34 4.24 -1.02
CA VAL A 179 -0.98 5.13 -0.04
C VAL A 179 -2.31 5.62 -0.58
N TYR A 180 -3.42 5.12 -0.02
CA TYR A 180 -4.78 5.48 -0.45
C TYR A 180 -5.25 6.81 0.10
N SER A 181 -4.90 7.09 1.35
CA SER A 181 -5.16 8.38 1.99
C SER A 181 -4.11 8.64 3.03
N LEU A 182 -3.75 9.91 3.20
CA LEU A 182 -2.90 10.37 4.28
C LEU A 182 -3.39 11.75 4.69
N SER A 183 -3.57 11.95 5.98
CA SER A 183 -3.90 13.24 6.57
C SER A 183 -3.06 13.50 7.82
N VAL A 184 -2.72 14.77 8.01
CA VAL A 184 -1.90 15.27 9.11
C VAL A 184 -2.65 16.45 9.72
N SER A 185 -3.50 16.16 10.70
CA SER A 185 -4.34 17.18 11.32
C SER A 185 -3.71 17.66 12.63
N PRO A 186 -3.59 18.98 12.86
CA PRO A 186 -3.17 19.48 14.16
C PRO A 186 -4.23 19.17 15.22
N VAL A 187 -3.79 18.70 16.39
CA VAL A 187 -4.64 18.47 17.57
C VAL A 187 -4.46 19.61 18.56
N VAL A 188 -3.20 19.98 18.84
CA VAL A 188 -2.83 21.13 19.66
C VAL A 188 -1.66 21.83 18.99
N LEU A 189 -1.84 23.12 18.73
CA LEU A 189 -0.77 24.01 18.29
C LEU A 189 -0.73 25.19 19.22
N LEU A 190 0.43 25.43 19.83
CA LEU A 190 0.67 26.63 20.61
C LEU A 190 1.32 27.65 19.67
N PRO A 191 0.73 28.85 19.52
CA PRO A 191 1.40 29.96 18.84
C PRO A 191 2.78 30.17 19.47
N ASP A 192 3.80 30.30 18.64
CA ASP A 192 5.20 30.55 19.03
C ASP A 192 5.98 29.40 19.69
N SER A 193 5.38 28.22 19.85
CA SER A 193 6.07 27.02 20.33
C SER A 193 6.64 26.17 19.19
N SER A 194 7.80 25.56 19.42
CA SER A 194 8.30 24.46 18.58
C SER A 194 7.55 23.15 18.83
N GLU A 195 6.80 23.07 19.93
CA GLU A 195 6.01 21.92 20.30
C GLU A 195 4.60 21.99 19.73
N GLY A 196 4.13 20.84 19.23
CA GLY A 196 2.84 20.67 18.62
C GLY A 196 2.44 19.21 18.64
N LEU A 197 1.14 18.95 18.70
CA LEU A 197 0.57 17.61 18.68
C LEU A 197 -0.22 17.44 17.38
N TYR A 198 0.10 16.40 16.62
CA TYR A 198 -0.54 16.11 15.34
C TYR A 198 -1.14 14.70 15.35
N ARG A 199 -2.28 14.56 14.69
CA ARG A 199 -2.93 13.28 14.40
C ARG A 199 -2.60 12.91 12.97
N LEU A 200 -1.88 11.82 12.81
CA LEU A 200 -1.60 11.20 11.53
C LEU A 200 -2.62 10.10 11.29
N LYS A 201 -3.31 10.14 10.16
CA LYS A 201 -4.10 9.02 9.67
C LYS A 201 -3.62 8.67 8.27
N PHE A 202 -3.27 7.42 8.04
CA PHE A 202 -2.89 6.97 6.71
C PHE A 202 -3.41 5.56 6.44
N THR A 203 -3.73 5.31 5.18
CA THR A 203 -4.28 4.04 4.73
C THR A 203 -3.33 3.45 3.70
N LEU A 204 -2.79 2.27 4.00
CA LEU A 204 -1.95 1.51 3.10
C LEU A 204 -2.73 0.31 2.58
N GLY A 205 -2.57 0.00 1.31
CA GLY A 205 -3.14 -1.21 0.74
C GLY A 205 -2.41 -1.65 -0.51
N THR A 206 -2.87 -2.75 -1.08
CA THR A 206 -2.37 -3.24 -2.37
C THR A 206 -2.62 -2.20 -3.47
N SER A 207 -1.66 -2.09 -4.39
CA SER A 207 -1.70 -1.06 -5.45
C SER A 207 -2.70 -1.35 -6.58
N GLU A 208 -3.31 -2.53 -6.59
CA GLU A 208 -4.32 -2.91 -7.57
C GLU A 208 -5.69 -2.35 -7.17
N VAL A 209 -5.99 -1.16 -7.70
CA VAL A 209 -7.15 -0.36 -7.31
C VAL A 209 -8.48 -1.04 -7.66
N SER A 210 -8.49 -1.89 -8.69
CA SER A 210 -9.69 -2.62 -9.11
C SER A 210 -10.24 -3.52 -7.99
N GLU A 211 -9.37 -4.01 -7.10
CA GLU A 211 -9.71 -4.93 -6.01
C GLU A 211 -10.20 -4.20 -4.74
N ILE A 212 -10.02 -2.87 -4.66
CA ILE A 212 -10.32 -2.06 -3.48
C ILE A 212 -11.51 -1.13 -3.76
N ASN A 213 -12.48 -1.14 -2.86
CA ASN A 213 -13.49 -0.11 -2.81
C ASN A 213 -12.90 1.16 -2.18
N THR A 214 -12.61 2.15 -3.01
CA THR A 214 -11.98 3.41 -2.61
C THR A 214 -12.88 4.29 -1.73
N ALA A 215 -14.21 4.09 -1.77
CA ALA A 215 -15.15 4.83 -0.92
C ALA A 215 -15.16 4.30 0.52
N SER A 216 -15.09 2.98 0.70
CA SER A 216 -15.08 2.33 2.02
C SER A 216 -13.68 1.95 2.51
N GLN A 217 -12.64 2.17 1.70
CA GLN A 217 -11.26 1.74 1.96
C GLN A 217 -11.17 0.27 2.39
N SER A 218 -11.94 -0.58 1.72
CA SER A 218 -12.02 -2.02 2.01
C SER A 218 -11.82 -2.82 0.73
N CYS A 219 -11.34 -4.07 0.86
CA CYS A 219 -11.36 -5.01 -0.26
C CYS A 219 -12.80 -5.21 -0.75
N ARG A 220 -12.96 -5.40 -2.06
CA ARG A 220 -14.25 -5.75 -2.64
C ARG A 220 -14.68 -7.14 -2.17
N PRO A 221 -15.98 -7.36 -1.91
CA PRO A 221 -16.47 -8.67 -1.48
C PRO A 221 -16.40 -9.68 -2.64
N PRO A 222 -16.30 -10.99 -2.34
CA PRO A 222 -16.20 -12.06 -3.36
C PRO A 222 -17.39 -12.18 -4.31
N SER A 223 -18.48 -11.45 -4.05
CA SER A 223 -19.61 -11.32 -4.97
C SER A 223 -19.34 -10.40 -6.17
N ASP A 224 -18.25 -9.63 -6.15
CA ASP A 224 -17.85 -8.72 -7.21
C ASP A 224 -16.87 -9.42 -8.18
N SER A 225 -17.04 -9.23 -9.49
CA SER A 225 -16.20 -9.85 -10.52
C SER A 225 -14.77 -9.31 -10.56
N GLN A 226 -14.52 -8.15 -9.92
CA GLN A 226 -13.20 -7.56 -9.77
C GLN A 226 -12.56 -7.86 -8.41
N ALA A 227 -13.22 -8.66 -7.55
CA ALA A 227 -12.66 -9.01 -6.24
C ALA A 227 -11.52 -10.03 -6.38
N ASN A 228 -10.46 -9.77 -5.63
CA ASN A 228 -9.35 -10.70 -5.46
C ASN A 228 -9.03 -10.83 -3.97
N ASP A 229 -9.82 -11.63 -3.27
CA ASP A 229 -9.71 -11.79 -1.82
C ASP A 229 -8.39 -12.43 -1.36
N ASP A 230 -7.70 -13.10 -2.27
CA ASP A 230 -6.46 -13.82 -2.02
C ASP A 230 -5.26 -12.85 -1.93
N PHE A 231 -5.33 -11.72 -2.63
CA PHE A 231 -4.21 -10.76 -2.75
C PHE A 231 -4.56 -9.33 -2.33
N CYS A 232 -5.84 -9.02 -2.10
CA CYS A 232 -6.24 -7.73 -1.59
C CYS A 232 -6.02 -7.62 -0.07
N ALA A 233 -5.33 -6.56 0.34
CA ALA A 233 -5.25 -6.14 1.72
C ALA A 233 -5.18 -4.61 1.80
N ILE A 234 -5.87 -4.06 2.79
CA ILE A 234 -5.88 -2.63 3.09
C ILE A 234 -6.01 -2.48 4.60
N ASN A 235 -5.25 -1.55 5.17
CA ASN A 235 -5.34 -1.23 6.59
C ASN A 235 -5.18 0.26 6.83
N GLN A 236 -5.88 0.75 7.84
CA GLN A 236 -5.83 2.12 8.29
C GLN A 236 -4.99 2.21 9.57
N PHE A 237 -4.04 3.13 9.55
CA PHE A 237 -3.15 3.41 10.66
C PHE A 237 -3.47 4.80 11.20
N GLU A 238 -3.59 4.90 12.51
CA GLU A 238 -3.82 6.16 13.21
C GLU A 238 -2.88 6.28 14.40
N MET A 239 -2.29 7.46 14.53
CA MET A 239 -1.34 7.75 15.58
C MET A 239 -1.31 9.23 15.90
N ILE A 240 -0.94 9.53 17.14
CA ILE A 240 -0.67 10.89 17.59
C ILE A 240 0.84 11.01 17.73
N VAL A 241 1.39 12.06 17.14
CA VAL A 241 2.82 12.40 17.18
C VAL A 241 3.00 13.79 17.76
N ARG A 242 4.15 14.01 18.39
CA ARG A 242 4.54 15.31 18.94
C ARG A 242 5.76 15.84 18.20
N THR A 243 5.85 17.15 18.08
CA THR A 243 7.06 17.88 17.68
C THR A 243 7.78 18.41 18.91
N ASN A 244 9.10 18.53 18.84
CA ASN A 244 9.92 18.97 19.99
C ASN A 244 10.91 20.10 19.66
N GLY A 245 11.12 20.41 18.38
CA GLY A 245 12.19 21.30 17.93
C GLY A 245 13.54 20.60 17.92
#